data_AF-A0A6M1SBZ4-F1
#
_entry.id   AF-A0A6M1SBZ4-F1
#
_cell.length_a   1.000
_cell.length_b   1.000
_cell.length_c   1.000
_cell.angle_alpha   90.00
_cell.angle_beta   90.00
_cell.angle_gamma   90.00
#
_symmetry.space_group_name_H-M   'P 1'
#
loop_
_entity.id
_entity.type
_entity.pdbx_description
1 polymer ?
#
loop_
_entity_poly.entity_id
_entity_poly.type
_entity_poly.pdbx_seq_one_letter_code
_entity_poly.pdbx_strand_id
1 'polypeptide(L)'
;MSSSLHDKLSQLRQRFISQLPGRLQQTEEQWQKSRSSAEEEAKLAPELHRFFHSLKGTGRSLGFERIALLADQGEAALSEASLQEALIVQILAQLAEEQQRLQSLAGQQKALAAHQSVEFSPTPEQTRSKRQRLIYLCDDEPDQVSQLLHHLRCFGHEVVHFDTTDAFFNAVITRRPDAIIMDVQFPQGQTAGTETLTSLNKLTGERLPSIVLSAHGDFLSRLSAVRAGCNGYFTKPVKPLDLMLAVDELTTPVEDEPLRVMVVDDEPEVAAYHALLLEEAGMVVQQVNHPADALSALERFSPDLLLVDVYMPVCSGEELANIIRQQPEYVGLPIIYLSSETDSQKQLSAMTAGVEAFITKPVVPDELVSAVKLRAERLRLLRSLMTRDSMTGLYNHSTTTEMISKTLAQAYRDKTRHAMAMIDIDHFKAVNDTHGHLAGDQVIITLARLLKTRLRMSDIIGRYGGEEFVVLLKGIDDQRAGELIDELRRDFEQVDFHAGGERFRCTFSVGISSFPEHPSTESLRLSADQALYRAKHQGRNQVVISTEQDHGGFAPRGA
;
A
#
# COMPACT_ATOMS: atom_id res chain seq x y z
N MET A 1 21.46 9.90 8.96
CA MET A 1 21.38 11.20 9.65
C MET A 1 20.06 11.87 9.29
N SER A 2 18.97 11.59 10.01
CA SER A 2 17.77 12.41 9.94
C SER A 2 17.92 13.49 11.01
N SER A 3 17.95 14.77 10.62
CA SER A 3 17.79 15.85 11.62
C SER A 3 16.51 15.58 12.41
N SER A 4 16.53 15.78 13.72
CA SER A 4 15.36 15.44 14.56
C SER A 4 14.14 16.25 14.11
N LEU A 5 12.92 15.75 14.35
CA LEU A 5 11.64 16.46 14.11
C LEU A 5 11.71 17.90 14.59
N HIS A 6 12.26 18.08 15.79
CA HIS A 6 12.46 19.37 16.43
C HIS A 6 13.37 20.29 15.59
N ASP A 7 14.38 19.74 14.91
CA ASP A 7 15.29 20.50 14.06
C ASP A 7 14.63 20.90 12.74
N LYS A 8 13.85 20.00 12.10
CA LYS A 8 13.10 20.32 10.87
C LYS A 8 11.99 21.34 11.13
N LEU A 9 11.23 21.17 12.21
CA LEU A 9 10.18 22.11 12.61
C LEU A 9 10.77 23.47 13.01
N SER A 10 11.92 23.47 13.70
CA SER A 10 12.68 24.69 13.99
C SER A 10 13.21 25.37 12.72
N GLN A 11 13.67 24.61 11.73
CA GLN A 11 14.10 25.15 10.43
C GLN A 11 12.94 25.78 9.65
N LEU A 12 11.77 25.13 9.60
CA LEU A 12 10.57 25.68 8.96
C LEU A 12 10.10 26.97 9.65
N ARG A 13 10.01 26.95 10.99
CA ARG A 13 9.69 28.15 11.80
C ARG A 13 10.68 29.29 11.54
N GLN A 14 11.98 28.97 11.45
CA GLN A 14 13.01 29.96 11.19
C GLN A 14 12.94 30.52 9.77
N ARG A 15 12.64 29.68 8.77
CA ARG A 15 12.47 30.09 7.38
C ARG A 15 11.29 31.05 7.25
N PHE A 16 10.14 30.71 7.83
CA PHE A 16 8.96 31.58 7.87
C PHE A 16 9.28 32.95 8.47
N ILE A 17 9.90 32.98 9.67
CA ILE A 17 10.33 34.23 10.33
C ILE A 17 11.34 35.03 9.48
N SER A 18 12.22 34.35 8.73
CA SER A 18 13.25 35.02 7.91
C SER A 18 12.70 35.64 6.61
N GLN A 19 11.62 35.08 6.07
CA GLN A 19 10.99 35.55 4.82
C GLN A 19 9.89 36.59 5.06
N LEU A 20 9.28 36.58 6.25
CA LEU A 20 8.24 37.51 6.66
C LEU A 20 8.59 39.01 6.51
N PRO A 21 9.81 39.51 6.81
CA PRO A 21 10.16 40.92 6.63
C PRO A 21 10.03 41.39 5.18
N GLY A 22 10.47 40.57 4.22
CA GLY A 22 10.40 40.90 2.80
C GLY A 22 8.96 40.97 2.31
N ARG A 23 8.11 40.04 2.77
CA ARG A 23 6.66 40.05 2.47
C ARG A 23 5.98 41.28 3.07
N LEU A 24 6.27 41.61 4.34
CA LEU A 24 5.71 42.79 5.01
C LEU A 24 6.11 44.09 4.30
N GLN A 25 7.39 44.25 3.96
CA GLN A 25 7.88 45.44 3.26
C GLN A 25 7.24 45.57 1.88
N GLN A 26 7.13 44.48 1.12
CA GLN A 26 6.50 44.50 -0.19
C GLN A 26 5.02 44.92 -0.09
N THR A 27 4.27 44.35 0.86
CA THR A 27 2.87 44.71 1.08
C THR A 27 2.71 46.16 1.56
N GLU A 28 3.61 46.65 2.43
CA GLU A 28 3.59 48.04 2.89
C GLU A 28 3.92 49.03 1.76
N GLU A 29 4.89 48.73 0.91
CA GLU A 29 5.23 49.54 -0.27
C GLU A 29 4.09 49.58 -1.29
N GLN A 30 3.43 48.43 -1.53
CA GLN A 30 2.27 48.36 -2.42
C GLN A 30 1.08 49.14 -1.83
N TRP A 31 0.84 49.03 -0.52
CA TRP A 31 -0.18 49.79 0.19
C TRP A 31 0.07 51.30 0.14
N GLN A 32 1.31 51.76 0.32
CA GLN A 32 1.65 53.18 0.20
C GLN A 32 1.46 53.70 -1.24
N LYS A 33 1.79 52.88 -2.26
CA LYS A 33 1.58 53.24 -3.67
C LYS A 33 0.11 53.31 -4.03
N SER A 34 -0.75 52.41 -3.54
CA SER A 34 -2.19 52.48 -3.83
C SER A 34 -2.89 53.73 -3.30
N ARG A 35 -2.25 54.50 -2.41
CA ARG A 35 -2.78 55.78 -1.90
C ARG A 35 -2.81 56.90 -2.94
N SER A 36 -2.20 56.72 -4.13
CA SER A 36 -2.29 57.73 -5.19
C SER A 36 -3.61 57.77 -5.95
N SER A 37 -4.43 56.70 -5.89
CA SER A 37 -5.70 56.63 -6.61
C SER A 37 -6.66 55.60 -5.99
N ALA A 38 -7.94 55.96 -5.82
CA ALA A 38 -9.00 55.05 -5.37
C ALA A 38 -9.17 53.81 -6.28
N GLU A 39 -8.75 53.91 -7.54
CA GLU A 39 -8.78 52.81 -8.51
C GLU A 39 -7.63 51.80 -8.29
N GLU A 40 -6.52 52.23 -7.70
CA GLU A 40 -5.41 51.36 -7.31
C GLU A 40 -5.69 50.66 -5.98
N GLU A 41 -6.37 51.34 -5.05
CA GLU A 41 -6.81 50.77 -3.77
C GLU A 41 -7.81 49.62 -3.96
N ALA A 42 -8.77 49.77 -4.86
CA ALA A 42 -9.73 48.71 -5.20
C ALA A 42 -9.07 47.47 -5.82
N LYS A 43 -7.93 47.64 -6.51
CA LYS A 43 -7.14 46.54 -7.09
C LYS A 43 -6.28 45.83 -6.05
N LEU A 44 -5.84 46.53 -5.02
CA LEU A 44 -4.92 46.00 -4.00
C LEU A 44 -5.64 45.27 -2.85
N ALA A 45 -6.93 45.58 -2.61
CA ALA A 45 -7.72 44.95 -1.54
C ALA A 45 -7.75 43.40 -1.58
N PRO A 46 -7.93 42.74 -2.74
CA PRO A 46 -7.86 41.27 -2.82
C PRO A 46 -6.46 40.72 -2.51
N GLU A 47 -5.40 41.44 -2.86
CA GLU A 47 -4.01 41.02 -2.58
C GLU A 47 -3.68 41.12 -1.09
N LEU A 48 -4.11 42.21 -0.44
CA LEU A 48 -4.02 42.41 1.01
C LEU A 48 -4.82 41.36 1.78
N HIS A 49 -6.04 41.04 1.32
CA HIS A 49 -6.85 40.00 1.93
C HIS A 49 -6.16 38.63 1.85
N ARG A 50 -5.61 38.26 0.69
CA ARG A 50 -4.80 37.03 0.54
C ARG A 50 -3.55 37.03 1.42
N PHE A 51 -2.88 38.18 1.53
CA PHE A 51 -1.69 38.30 2.39
C PHE A 51 -2.03 37.97 3.84
N PHE A 52 -3.07 38.59 4.41
CA PHE A 52 -3.50 38.31 5.78
C PHE A 52 -4.05 36.90 5.94
N HIS A 53 -4.81 36.39 4.97
CA HIS A 53 -5.32 35.02 4.99
C HIS A 53 -4.19 33.97 5.05
N SER A 54 -3.18 34.12 4.17
CA SER A 54 -1.98 33.28 4.17
C SER A 54 -1.22 33.39 5.50
N LEU A 55 -0.99 34.62 6.00
CA LEU A 55 -0.28 34.84 7.27
C LEU A 55 -0.98 34.19 8.47
N LYS A 56 -2.31 34.25 8.49
CA LYS A 56 -3.17 33.64 9.53
C LYS A 56 -3.06 32.12 9.49
N GLY A 57 -3.16 31.52 8.31
CA GLY A 57 -3.04 30.08 8.10
C GLY A 57 -1.65 29.56 8.48
N THR A 58 -0.59 30.12 7.89
CA THR A 58 0.78 29.70 8.15
C THR A 58 1.18 29.98 9.62
N GLY A 59 0.75 31.13 10.17
CA GLY A 59 1.01 31.51 11.55
C GLY A 59 0.46 30.51 12.57
N ARG A 60 -0.79 30.06 12.41
CA ARG A 60 -1.37 29.01 13.29
C ARG A 60 -0.68 27.67 13.11
N SER A 61 -0.47 27.23 11.87
CA SER A 61 0.13 25.92 11.57
C SER A 61 1.55 25.78 12.15
N LEU A 62 2.32 26.87 12.21
CA LEU A 62 3.67 26.89 12.76
C LEU A 62 3.74 27.29 14.26
N GLY A 63 2.60 27.51 14.91
CA GLY A 63 2.51 27.85 16.33
C GLY A 63 2.97 29.28 16.67
N PHE A 64 2.67 30.25 15.80
CA PHE A 64 2.86 31.69 15.98
C PHE A 64 1.52 32.41 16.23
N GLU A 65 0.92 32.16 17.39
CA GLU A 65 -0.40 32.67 17.78
C GLU A 65 -0.55 34.20 17.63
N ARG A 66 0.49 34.97 17.97
CA ARG A 66 0.44 36.43 17.88
C ARG A 66 0.40 36.93 16.44
N ILE A 67 1.15 36.30 15.53
CA ILE A 67 1.12 36.61 14.09
C ILE A 67 -0.24 36.26 13.52
N ALA A 68 -0.78 35.09 13.87
CA ALA A 68 -2.09 34.66 13.40
C ALA A 68 -3.23 35.57 13.87
N LEU A 69 -3.17 36.04 15.13
CA LEU A 69 -4.14 36.98 15.67
C LEU A 69 -4.13 38.33 14.95
N LEU A 70 -2.93 38.88 14.69
CA LEU A 70 -2.78 40.16 13.97
C LEU A 70 -3.26 40.03 12.52
N ALA A 71 -3.02 38.89 11.89
CA ALA A 71 -3.49 38.61 10.55
C ALA A 71 -5.03 38.47 10.47
N ASP A 72 -5.65 37.83 11.46
CA ASP A 72 -7.11 37.73 11.60
C ASP A 72 -7.77 39.11 11.75
N GLN A 73 -7.15 40.01 12.52
CA GLN A 73 -7.58 41.42 12.63
C GLN A 73 -7.45 42.16 11.30
N GLY A 74 -6.40 41.90 10.52
CA GLY A 74 -6.20 42.51 9.20
C GLY A 74 -7.24 42.05 8.17
N GLU A 75 -7.58 40.77 8.20
CA GLU A 75 -8.61 40.17 7.36
C GLU A 75 -10.00 40.77 7.67
N ALA A 76 -10.34 40.92 8.95
CA ALA A 76 -11.58 41.55 9.40
C ALA A 76 -11.68 43.03 9.01
N ALA A 77 -10.57 43.78 9.15
CA ALA A 77 -10.50 45.21 8.79
C ALA A 77 -10.72 45.48 7.29
N LEU A 78 -10.47 44.48 6.43
CA LEU A 78 -10.73 44.54 4.99
C LEU A 78 -12.13 44.10 4.58
N SER A 79 -12.86 43.41 5.46
CA SER A 79 -14.19 42.85 5.18
C SER A 79 -15.34 43.80 5.55
N GLU A 80 -15.09 44.79 6.43
CA GLU A 80 -16.08 45.80 6.79
C GLU A 80 -16.23 46.86 5.67
N ALA A 81 -17.46 47.32 5.45
CA ALA A 81 -17.85 48.24 4.35
C ALA A 81 -17.16 49.63 4.38
N SER A 82 -16.29 49.89 5.34
CA SER A 82 -15.38 51.03 5.39
C SER A 82 -13.97 50.52 5.69
N LEU A 83 -13.05 50.66 4.73
CA LEU A 83 -11.63 50.43 4.93
C LEU A 83 -11.15 51.27 6.12
N GLN A 84 -10.83 50.62 7.24
CA GLN A 84 -10.28 51.28 8.42
C GLN A 84 -8.76 51.48 8.21
N GLU A 85 -8.38 52.44 7.37
CA GLU A 85 -6.98 52.69 6.96
C GLU A 85 -6.00 52.74 8.15
N ALA A 86 -6.38 53.45 9.21
CA ALA A 86 -5.55 53.61 10.40
C ALA A 86 -5.29 52.27 11.12
N LEU A 87 -6.26 51.35 11.07
CA LEU A 87 -6.17 50.03 11.68
C LEU A 87 -5.22 49.12 10.88
N ILE A 88 -5.28 49.16 9.54
CA ILE A 88 -4.39 48.36 8.67
C ILE A 88 -2.92 48.75 8.87
N VAL A 89 -2.63 50.05 8.90
CA VAL A 89 -1.26 50.55 9.15
C VAL A 89 -0.77 50.13 10.54
N GLN A 90 -1.64 50.17 11.54
CA GLN A 90 -1.31 49.72 12.90
C GLN A 90 -1.01 48.23 12.96
N ILE A 91 -1.78 47.40 12.25
CA ILE A 91 -1.59 45.95 12.21
C ILE A 91 -0.28 45.57 11.51
N LEU A 92 0.05 46.22 10.39
CA LEU A 92 1.32 45.99 9.69
C LEU A 92 2.54 46.36 10.57
N ALA A 93 2.46 47.47 11.31
CA ALA A 93 3.50 47.85 12.26
C ALA A 93 3.66 46.84 13.41
N GLN A 94 2.54 46.34 13.96
CA GLN A 94 2.55 45.32 15.01
C GLN A 94 3.09 43.96 14.52
N LEU A 95 2.82 43.59 13.27
CA LEU A 95 3.38 42.39 12.65
C LEU A 95 4.91 42.50 12.49
N ALA A 96 5.41 43.68 12.09
CA ALA A 96 6.84 43.94 12.00
C ALA A 96 7.55 43.87 13.36
N GLU A 97 6.93 44.42 14.42
CA GLU A 97 7.47 44.37 15.79
C GLU A 97 7.54 42.93 16.32
N GLU A 98 6.47 42.15 16.17
CA GLU A 98 6.43 40.77 16.64
C GLU A 98 7.41 39.87 15.85
N GLN A 99 7.56 40.13 14.55
CA GLN A 99 8.57 39.49 13.71
C GLN A 99 9.99 39.77 14.22
N GLN A 100 10.34 41.01 14.54
CA GLN A 100 11.66 41.37 15.08
C GLN A 100 11.92 40.68 16.43
N ARG A 101 10.92 40.64 17.30
CA ARG A 101 10.98 39.93 18.59
C ARG A 101 11.29 38.45 18.39
N LEU A 102 10.59 37.77 17.47
CA LEU A 102 10.80 36.34 17.20
C LEU A 102 12.18 36.04 16.59
N GLN A 103 12.73 36.93 15.76
CA GLN A 103 14.10 36.80 15.25
C GLN A 103 15.15 36.86 16.36
N SER A 104 14.96 37.76 17.34
CA SER A 104 15.89 37.93 18.45
C SER A 104 15.99 36.69 19.36
N LEU A 105 14.86 35.99 19.57
CA LEU A 105 14.78 34.77 20.39
C LEU A 105 15.43 33.56 19.70
N ALA A 106 15.24 33.42 18.39
CA ALA A 106 15.87 32.35 17.61
C ALA A 106 17.40 32.46 17.57
N GLY A 107 17.94 33.68 17.63
CA GLY A 107 19.37 33.93 17.73
C GLY A 107 20.01 33.44 19.04
N GLN A 108 19.26 33.50 20.15
CA GLN A 108 19.74 33.08 21.47
C GLN A 108 19.76 31.55 21.63
N GLN A 109 18.78 30.84 21.08
CA GLN A 109 18.72 29.36 21.16
C GLN A 109 19.84 28.66 20.38
N LYS A 110 20.26 29.21 19.23
CA LYS A 110 21.41 28.70 18.45
C LYS A 110 22.74 28.76 19.20
N ALA A 111 22.90 29.71 20.12
CA ALA A 111 24.12 29.84 20.93
C ALA A 111 24.21 28.76 22.03
N LEU A 112 23.08 28.26 22.55
CA LEU A 112 23.05 27.22 23.59
C LEU A 112 23.15 25.79 23.03
N ALA A 113 22.67 25.53 21.80
CA ALA A 113 22.68 24.20 21.19
C ALA A 113 24.08 23.71 20.74
N ALA A 114 25.05 24.61 20.61
CA ALA A 114 26.41 24.29 20.15
C ALA A 114 27.29 23.55 21.19
N HIS A 115 26.76 23.18 22.37
CA HIS A 115 27.53 22.58 23.46
C HIS A 115 27.14 21.14 23.83
N GLN A 116 26.18 20.51 23.14
CA GLN A 116 25.76 19.14 23.47
C GLN A 116 25.48 18.33 22.20
N SER A 117 26.48 17.58 21.73
CA SER A 117 26.26 16.46 20.81
C SER A 117 27.28 15.34 21.08
N VAL A 118 26.77 14.19 21.54
CA VAL A 118 27.49 12.91 21.57
C VAL A 118 26.62 11.91 20.82
N GLU A 119 27.18 11.34 19.75
CA GLU A 119 26.52 10.39 18.84
C GLU A 119 26.48 8.98 19.45
N PHE A 120 25.36 8.28 19.27
CA PHE A 120 25.26 6.83 19.42
C PHE A 120 24.94 6.19 18.07
N SER A 121 25.73 5.19 17.69
CA SER A 121 25.50 4.34 16.52
C SER A 121 24.60 3.15 16.88
N PRO A 122 23.66 2.74 16.01
CA PRO A 122 22.90 1.51 16.19
C PRO A 122 23.68 0.28 15.69
N THR A 123 23.58 -0.82 16.44
CA THR A 123 24.14 -2.14 16.14
C THR A 123 23.24 -2.88 15.12
N PRO A 124 23.76 -3.77 14.26
CA PRO A 124 22.97 -4.37 13.16
C PRO A 124 22.17 -5.59 13.64
N GLU A 125 20.89 -5.64 13.27
CA GLU A 125 20.03 -6.82 13.41
C GLU A 125 20.44 -7.92 12.42
N GLN A 126 20.50 -9.16 12.92
CA GLN A 126 20.89 -10.34 12.16
C GLN A 126 19.71 -10.88 11.33
N THR A 127 19.88 -10.84 10.01
CA THR A 127 18.97 -11.39 9.00
C THR A 127 18.86 -12.93 9.09
N ARG A 128 17.70 -13.45 9.50
CA ARG A 128 17.31 -14.85 9.25
C ARG A 128 16.90 -15.03 7.78
N SER A 129 17.24 -16.19 7.21
CA SER A 129 16.89 -16.59 5.84
C SER A 129 15.36 -16.68 5.67
N LYS A 130 14.80 -15.81 4.81
CA LYS A 130 13.36 -15.50 4.59
C LYS A 130 12.45 -16.67 4.11
N ARG A 131 12.87 -17.95 4.06
CA ARG A 131 12.19 -18.98 3.23
C ARG A 131 11.62 -20.24 3.92
N GLN A 132 11.81 -20.44 5.22
CA GLN A 132 11.13 -21.51 5.97
C GLN A 132 10.55 -20.92 7.25
N ARG A 133 9.23 -20.76 7.30
CA ARG A 133 8.51 -20.19 8.45
C ARG A 133 8.19 -21.27 9.45
N LEU A 134 8.42 -20.98 10.73
CA LEU A 134 8.13 -21.88 11.84
C LEU A 134 6.68 -21.67 12.30
N ILE A 135 5.85 -22.68 12.13
CA ILE A 135 4.45 -22.68 12.57
C ILE A 135 4.29 -23.66 13.73
N TYR A 136 3.66 -23.20 14.81
CA TYR A 136 3.26 -24.07 15.90
C TYR A 136 1.78 -24.42 15.75
N LEU A 137 1.48 -25.72 15.68
CA LEU A 137 0.12 -26.25 15.67
C LEU A 137 -0.15 -26.92 17.02
N CYS A 138 -1.12 -26.43 17.78
CA CYS A 138 -1.53 -27.02 19.05
C CYS A 138 -2.98 -27.53 18.92
N ASP A 139 -3.16 -28.84 18.87
CA ASP A 139 -4.46 -29.50 18.69
C ASP A 139 -4.34 -30.95 19.21
N ASP A 140 -5.29 -31.40 20.05
CA ASP A 140 -5.29 -32.71 20.70
C ASP A 140 -6.00 -33.81 19.88
N GLU A 141 -6.54 -33.49 18.70
CA GLU A 141 -7.23 -34.43 17.83
C GLU A 141 -6.30 -35.02 16.74
N PRO A 142 -5.83 -36.28 16.88
CA PRO A 142 -4.76 -36.84 16.04
C PRO A 142 -5.13 -36.97 14.55
N ASP A 143 -6.40 -37.26 14.24
CA ASP A 143 -6.88 -37.41 12.86
C ASP A 143 -6.90 -36.07 12.11
N GLN A 144 -7.28 -34.97 12.79
CA GLN A 144 -7.29 -33.63 12.20
C GLN A 144 -5.87 -33.07 12.05
N VAL A 145 -5.03 -33.27 13.07
CA VAL A 145 -3.62 -32.87 13.08
C VAL A 145 -2.87 -33.46 11.89
N SER A 146 -3.08 -34.75 11.60
CA SER A 146 -2.37 -35.43 10.52
C SER A 146 -2.65 -34.80 9.14
N GLN A 147 -3.91 -34.42 8.88
CA GLN A 147 -4.30 -33.74 7.64
C GLN A 147 -3.76 -32.31 7.57
N LEU A 148 -3.87 -31.55 8.66
CA LEU A 148 -3.38 -30.17 8.74
C LEU A 148 -1.85 -30.09 8.60
N LEU A 149 -1.11 -30.98 9.27
CA LEU A 149 0.34 -31.09 9.16
C LEU A 149 0.77 -31.38 7.73
N HIS A 150 0.09 -32.31 7.06
CA HIS A 150 0.39 -32.63 5.66
C HIS A 150 0.21 -31.40 4.78
N HIS A 151 -0.93 -30.72 4.87
CA HIS A 151 -1.20 -29.51 4.08
C HIS A 151 -0.19 -28.40 4.36
N LEU A 152 0.00 -28.01 5.63
CA LEU A 152 0.95 -26.94 6.01
C LEU A 152 2.38 -27.21 5.53
N ARG A 153 2.85 -28.46 5.62
CA ARG A 153 4.17 -28.86 5.13
C ARG A 153 4.26 -28.81 3.61
N CYS A 154 3.20 -29.19 2.88
CA CYS A 154 3.14 -28.99 1.44
C CYS A 154 3.28 -27.50 1.08
N PHE A 155 2.74 -26.58 1.89
CA PHE A 155 2.92 -25.13 1.73
C PHE A 155 4.35 -24.61 2.06
N GLY A 156 5.28 -25.49 2.45
CA GLY A 156 6.70 -25.15 2.66
C GLY A 156 7.03 -24.65 4.06
N HIS A 157 6.07 -24.74 4.98
CA HIS A 157 6.23 -24.31 6.37
C HIS A 157 6.89 -25.40 7.24
N GLU A 158 7.77 -25.00 8.15
CA GLU A 158 8.29 -25.85 9.23
C GLU A 158 7.23 -25.92 10.32
N VAL A 159 6.52 -27.05 10.45
CA VAL A 159 5.43 -27.19 11.43
C VAL A 159 5.84 -28.08 12.59
N VAL A 160 5.72 -27.55 13.81
CA VAL A 160 5.87 -28.27 15.06
C VAL A 160 4.50 -28.45 15.70
N HIS A 161 4.13 -29.69 16.02
CA HIS A 161 2.84 -30.04 16.62
C HIS A 161 2.96 -30.24 18.13
N PHE A 162 1.92 -29.84 18.85
CA PHE A 162 1.73 -30.04 20.28
C PHE A 162 0.31 -30.57 20.53
N ASP A 163 0.21 -31.59 21.38
CA ASP A 163 -1.05 -32.20 21.83
C ASP A 163 -1.59 -31.57 23.12
N THR A 164 -0.79 -30.73 23.78
CA THR A 164 -1.10 -30.13 25.07
C THR A 164 -0.67 -28.67 25.12
N THR A 165 -1.48 -27.84 25.79
CA THR A 165 -1.22 -26.42 25.97
C THR A 165 0.06 -26.14 26.77
N ASP A 166 0.41 -27.00 27.73
CA ASP A 166 1.63 -26.86 28.55
C ASP A 166 2.90 -27.08 27.73
N ALA A 167 2.94 -28.10 26.88
CA ALA A 167 4.06 -28.37 26.00
C ALA A 167 4.26 -27.22 25.00
N PHE A 168 3.15 -26.75 24.42
CA PHE A 168 3.13 -25.58 23.54
C PHE A 168 3.66 -24.32 24.26
N PHE A 169 3.17 -24.03 25.47
CA PHE A 169 3.57 -22.85 26.25
C PHE A 169 5.08 -22.82 26.49
N ASN A 170 5.66 -23.95 26.92
CA ASN A 170 7.10 -24.07 27.13
C ASN A 170 7.91 -23.93 25.83
N ALA A 171 7.40 -24.45 24.72
CA ALA A 171 8.06 -24.35 23.43
C ALA A 171 8.09 -22.90 22.90
N VAL A 172 7.02 -22.12 23.08
CA VAL A 172 6.97 -20.70 22.66
C VAL A 172 7.98 -19.85 23.43
N ILE A 173 8.13 -20.09 24.73
CA ILE A 173 9.13 -19.41 25.57
C ILE A 173 10.56 -19.74 25.09
N THR A 174 10.78 -20.98 24.63
CA THR A 174 12.10 -21.45 24.21
C THR A 174 12.46 -21.00 22.79
N ARG A 175 11.53 -21.09 21.85
CA ARG A 175 11.70 -20.70 20.44
C ARG A 175 10.39 -20.09 19.93
N ARG A 176 10.45 -18.82 19.55
CA ARG A 176 9.29 -18.08 19.03
C ARG A 176 8.92 -18.58 17.62
N PRO A 177 7.65 -18.97 17.36
CA PRO A 177 7.15 -19.27 16.02
C PRO A 177 6.83 -18.00 15.22
N ASP A 178 6.78 -18.12 13.89
CA ASP A 178 6.28 -17.10 12.97
C ASP A 178 4.74 -17.00 12.99
N ALA A 179 4.03 -18.11 13.21
CA ALA A 179 2.58 -18.12 13.46
C ALA A 179 2.16 -19.31 14.32
N ILE A 180 1.00 -19.17 14.95
CA ILE A 180 0.37 -20.20 15.80
C ILE A 180 -0.99 -20.58 15.23
N ILE A 181 -1.27 -21.88 15.18
CA ILE A 181 -2.59 -22.44 14.97
C ILE A 181 -2.96 -23.16 16.26
N MET A 182 -4.02 -22.71 16.93
CA MET A 182 -4.40 -23.14 18.27
C MET A 182 -5.84 -23.63 18.27
N ASP A 183 -6.09 -24.86 18.73
CA ASP A 183 -7.45 -25.30 19.00
C ASP A 183 -8.03 -24.56 20.22
N VAL A 184 -9.33 -24.29 20.24
CA VAL A 184 -9.96 -23.62 21.39
C VAL A 184 -10.10 -24.59 22.56
N GLN A 185 -10.48 -25.84 22.25
CA GLN A 185 -10.91 -26.84 23.21
C GLN A 185 -9.75 -27.78 23.49
N PHE A 186 -9.50 -28.02 24.78
CA PHE A 186 -8.59 -29.06 25.24
C PHE A 186 -9.25 -29.76 26.44
N PRO A 187 -8.74 -30.93 26.89
CA PRO A 187 -9.33 -31.67 28.00
C PRO A 187 -9.40 -30.87 29.31
N GLN A 188 -8.55 -29.84 29.46
CA GLN A 188 -8.50 -28.94 30.62
C GLN A 188 -9.62 -27.89 30.63
N GLY A 189 -10.29 -27.62 29.50
CA GLY A 189 -11.37 -26.64 29.44
C GLY A 189 -11.78 -26.20 28.04
N GLN A 190 -13.01 -25.68 27.92
CA GLN A 190 -13.61 -25.25 26.65
C GLN A 190 -12.99 -23.98 26.04
N THR A 191 -12.12 -23.28 26.77
CA THR A 191 -11.41 -22.06 26.32
C THR A 191 -9.91 -22.13 26.58
N ALA A 192 -9.40 -23.32 26.94
CA ALA A 192 -8.03 -23.53 27.41
C ALA A 192 -6.96 -23.03 26.41
N GLY A 193 -7.19 -23.21 25.10
CA GLY A 193 -6.27 -22.69 24.08
C GLY A 193 -6.18 -21.16 24.06
N THR A 194 -7.33 -20.47 24.11
CA THR A 194 -7.39 -19.00 24.13
C THR A 194 -6.85 -18.39 25.44
N GLU A 195 -7.03 -19.07 26.56
CA GLU A 195 -6.47 -18.67 27.86
C GLU A 195 -4.94 -18.79 27.87
N THR A 196 -4.41 -19.84 27.26
CA THR A 196 -2.97 -20.06 27.08
C THR A 196 -2.35 -18.94 26.23
N LEU A 197 -2.97 -18.58 25.10
CA LEU A 197 -2.54 -17.46 24.25
C LEU A 197 -2.59 -16.12 24.98
N THR A 198 -3.65 -15.87 25.75
CA THR A 198 -3.78 -14.64 26.55
C THR A 198 -2.64 -14.52 27.57
N SER A 199 -2.29 -15.64 28.22
CA SER A 199 -1.22 -15.70 29.21
C SER A 199 0.16 -15.45 28.57
N LEU A 200 0.41 -16.01 27.39
CA LEU A 200 1.65 -15.78 26.63
C LEU A 200 1.79 -14.32 26.16
N ASN A 201 0.71 -13.71 25.64
CA ASN A 201 0.73 -12.32 25.20
C ASN A 201 1.02 -11.35 26.37
N LYS A 202 0.50 -11.65 27.57
CA LYS A 202 0.80 -10.87 28.78
C LYS A 202 2.25 -11.03 29.24
N LEU A 203 2.80 -12.23 29.16
CA LEU A 203 4.14 -12.56 29.63
C LEU A 203 5.24 -12.04 28.68
N THR A 204 4.99 -12.10 27.37
CA THR A 204 5.95 -11.68 26.34
C THR A 204 5.88 -10.19 26.01
N GLY A 205 4.78 -9.51 26.35
CA GLY A 205 4.57 -8.08 26.07
C GLY A 205 4.25 -7.76 24.60
N GLU A 206 4.26 -8.77 23.72
CA GLU A 206 3.93 -8.66 22.31
C GLU A 206 2.82 -9.64 21.94
N ARG A 207 2.02 -9.31 20.92
CA ARG A 207 1.00 -10.24 20.41
C ARG A 207 1.65 -11.24 19.46
N LEU A 208 1.46 -12.52 19.72
CA LEU A 208 1.87 -13.58 18.81
C LEU A 208 0.85 -13.72 17.67
N PRO A 209 1.26 -13.75 16.38
CA PRO A 209 0.35 -14.00 15.27
C PRO A 209 -0.33 -15.36 15.44
N SER A 210 -1.66 -15.35 15.63
CA SER A 210 -2.38 -16.57 15.99
C SER A 210 -3.72 -16.72 15.28
N ILE A 211 -3.99 -17.95 14.85
CA ILE A 211 -5.27 -18.41 14.33
C ILE A 211 -5.84 -19.42 15.29
N VAL A 212 -7.13 -19.30 15.55
CA VAL A 212 -7.86 -20.20 16.43
C VAL A 212 -8.78 -21.12 15.61
N LEU A 213 -8.74 -22.42 15.91
CA LEU A 213 -9.66 -23.43 15.37
C LEU A 213 -10.68 -23.81 16.43
N SER A 214 -11.94 -24.01 16.06
CA SER A 214 -12.99 -24.38 17.02
C SER A 214 -14.05 -25.28 16.38
N ALA A 215 -14.54 -26.27 17.14
CA ALA A 215 -15.70 -27.08 16.75
C ALA A 215 -17.03 -26.29 16.74
N HIS A 216 -17.06 -25.08 17.31
CA HIS A 216 -18.28 -24.28 17.44
C HIS A 216 -18.13 -22.92 16.77
N GLY A 217 -19.22 -22.47 16.13
CA GLY A 217 -19.31 -21.13 15.54
C GLY A 217 -19.96 -20.09 16.46
N ASP A 218 -20.16 -20.41 17.74
CA ASP A 218 -20.93 -19.60 18.67
C ASP A 218 -20.23 -18.30 19.09
N PHE A 219 -21.01 -17.36 19.61
CA PHE A 219 -20.54 -16.03 19.98
C PHE A 219 -19.48 -16.04 21.09
N LEU A 220 -19.60 -16.94 22.09
CA LEU A 220 -18.71 -16.95 23.24
C LEU A 220 -17.31 -17.45 22.86
N SER A 221 -17.24 -18.50 22.04
CA SER A 221 -15.98 -19.01 21.48
C SER A 221 -15.27 -17.98 20.59
N ARG A 222 -16.03 -17.21 19.79
CA ARG A 222 -15.46 -16.10 19.01
C ARG A 222 -14.98 -14.95 19.89
N LEU A 223 -15.75 -14.62 20.93
CA LEU A 223 -15.39 -13.54 21.86
C LEU A 223 -14.13 -13.87 22.67
N SER A 224 -13.92 -15.13 23.07
CA SER A 224 -12.69 -15.54 23.76
C SER A 224 -11.46 -15.40 22.86
N ALA A 225 -11.56 -15.78 21.58
CA ALA A 225 -10.48 -15.59 20.60
C ALA A 225 -10.12 -14.11 20.40
N VAL A 226 -11.13 -13.23 20.29
CA VAL A 226 -10.91 -11.77 20.18
C VAL A 226 -10.22 -11.22 21.43
N ARG A 227 -10.65 -11.63 22.63
CA ARG A 227 -10.05 -11.20 23.90
C ARG A 227 -8.61 -11.67 24.07
N ALA A 228 -8.28 -12.85 23.53
CA ALA A 228 -6.91 -13.35 23.46
C ALA A 228 -6.03 -12.60 22.45
N GLY A 229 -6.63 -11.76 21.60
CA GLY A 229 -5.94 -10.97 20.58
C GLY A 229 -5.58 -11.76 19.33
N CYS A 230 -6.32 -12.84 19.04
CA CYS A 230 -6.06 -13.70 17.88
C CYS A 230 -6.43 -12.99 16.57
N ASN A 231 -5.69 -13.28 15.50
CA ASN A 231 -5.86 -12.66 14.19
C ASN A 231 -6.92 -13.37 13.33
N GLY A 232 -7.10 -14.68 13.52
CA GLY A 232 -8.03 -15.49 12.74
C GLY A 232 -8.88 -16.42 13.58
N TYR A 233 -10.08 -16.75 13.09
CA TYR A 233 -10.99 -17.72 13.71
C TYR A 233 -11.63 -18.60 12.63
N PHE A 234 -11.45 -19.91 12.74
CA PHE A 234 -12.03 -20.90 11.82
C PHE A 234 -12.87 -21.93 12.58
N THR A 235 -14.00 -22.29 11.98
CA THR A 235 -14.83 -23.40 12.47
C THR A 235 -14.42 -24.70 11.80
N LYS A 236 -14.18 -25.75 12.59
CA LYS A 236 -13.93 -27.12 12.12
C LYS A 236 -15.23 -27.67 11.48
N PRO A 237 -15.18 -28.41 10.34
CA PRO A 237 -13.99 -28.72 9.56
C PRO A 237 -13.50 -27.52 8.74
N VAL A 238 -12.20 -27.22 8.86
CA VAL A 238 -11.60 -26.07 8.19
C VAL A 238 -11.25 -26.44 6.76
N LYS A 239 -11.57 -25.58 5.80
CA LYS A 239 -11.07 -25.73 4.43
C LYS A 239 -9.56 -25.48 4.44
N PRO A 240 -8.72 -26.44 4.02
CA PRO A 240 -7.27 -26.28 4.09
C PRO A 240 -6.80 -25.01 3.41
N LEU A 241 -7.30 -24.71 2.21
CA LEU A 241 -6.92 -23.53 1.45
C LEU A 241 -7.16 -22.21 2.24
N ASP A 242 -8.34 -22.03 2.84
CA ASP A 242 -8.69 -20.82 3.58
C ASP A 242 -7.77 -20.62 4.80
N LEU A 243 -7.44 -21.71 5.50
CA LEU A 243 -6.51 -21.66 6.62
C LEU A 243 -5.10 -21.29 6.15
N MET A 244 -4.67 -21.81 5.00
CA MET A 244 -3.33 -21.53 4.46
C MET A 244 -3.19 -20.10 3.99
N LEU A 245 -4.23 -19.53 3.35
CA LEU A 245 -4.25 -18.11 3.01
C LEU A 245 -4.12 -17.24 4.25
N ALA A 246 -4.85 -17.57 5.33
CA ALA A 246 -4.75 -16.83 6.58
C ALA A 246 -3.37 -16.98 7.25
N VAL A 247 -2.78 -18.17 7.23
CA VAL A 247 -1.42 -18.40 7.73
C VAL A 247 -0.39 -17.63 6.90
N ASP A 248 -0.49 -17.67 5.57
CA ASP A 248 0.39 -16.93 4.68
C ASP A 248 0.22 -15.41 4.89
N GLU A 249 -1.00 -14.90 5.07
CA GLU A 249 -1.26 -13.50 5.40
C GLU A 249 -0.60 -13.07 6.72
N LEU A 250 -0.59 -13.96 7.73
CA LEU A 250 0.03 -13.69 9.03
C LEU A 250 1.55 -13.83 9.04
N THR A 251 2.10 -14.68 8.18
CA THR A 251 3.54 -15.02 8.17
C THR A 251 4.31 -14.36 7.03
N THR A 252 3.62 -13.86 6.01
CA THR A 252 4.22 -13.03 4.98
C THR A 252 4.71 -11.78 5.70
N PRO A 253 6.02 -11.48 5.66
CA PRO A 253 6.46 -10.17 6.08
C PRO A 253 5.75 -9.24 5.13
N VAL A 254 4.81 -8.44 5.65
CA VAL A 254 4.43 -7.23 4.97
C VAL A 254 5.76 -6.52 4.82
N GLU A 255 6.35 -6.57 3.62
CA GLU A 255 7.22 -5.48 3.23
C GLU A 255 6.25 -4.32 3.33
N ASP A 256 6.33 -3.60 4.46
CA ASP A 256 5.61 -2.35 4.68
C ASP A 256 6.23 -1.40 3.66
N GLU A 257 5.87 -1.60 2.40
CA GLU A 257 5.96 -0.58 1.38
C GLU A 257 5.14 0.56 2.00
N PRO A 258 5.82 1.64 2.41
CA PRO A 258 5.18 2.70 3.17
C PRO A 258 4.01 3.24 2.36
N LEU A 259 2.90 3.54 3.03
CA LEU A 259 1.71 4.08 2.36
C LEU A 259 2.09 5.30 1.54
N ARG A 260 1.65 5.35 0.29
CA ARG A 260 2.02 6.41 -0.65
C ARG A 260 0.93 7.47 -0.66
N VAL A 261 1.22 8.66 -0.15
CA VAL A 261 0.25 9.75 -0.05
C VAL A 261 0.65 10.88 -0.98
N MET A 262 -0.28 11.35 -1.81
CA MET A 262 -0.05 12.53 -2.63
C MET A 262 -0.74 13.73 -2.00
N VAL A 263 0.01 14.78 -1.70
CA VAL A 263 -0.51 16.04 -1.14
C VAL A 263 -0.57 17.07 -2.26
N VAL A 264 -1.76 17.59 -2.54
CA VAL A 264 -2.02 18.65 -3.51
C VAL A 264 -2.48 19.88 -2.76
N ASP A 265 -1.62 20.89 -2.67
CA ASP A 265 -1.88 22.16 -1.97
C ASP A 265 -1.01 23.23 -2.63
N ASP A 266 -1.59 24.38 -2.99
CA ASP A 266 -0.88 25.45 -3.70
C ASP A 266 0.05 26.27 -2.80
N GLU A 267 -0.06 26.12 -1.48
CA GLU A 267 0.85 26.70 -0.49
C GLU A 267 1.96 25.69 -0.12
N PRO A 268 3.19 25.80 -0.65
CA PRO A 268 4.22 24.78 -0.48
C PRO A 268 4.64 24.56 0.98
N GLU A 269 4.48 25.59 1.83
CA GLU A 269 4.79 25.50 3.27
C GLU A 269 3.76 24.65 4.01
N VAL A 270 2.47 24.74 3.62
CA VAL A 270 1.38 23.93 4.18
C VAL A 270 1.50 22.49 3.70
N ALA A 271 1.74 22.31 2.40
CA ALA A 271 2.03 21.00 1.81
C ALA A 271 3.20 20.30 2.52
N ALA A 272 4.31 21.02 2.76
CA ALA A 272 5.49 20.50 3.45
C ALA A 272 5.22 20.15 4.91
N TYR A 273 4.39 20.91 5.62
CA TYR A 273 3.98 20.60 6.99
C TYR A 273 3.18 19.29 7.05
N HIS A 274 2.18 19.11 6.18
CA HIS A 274 1.40 17.87 6.13
C HIS A 274 2.24 16.68 5.67
N ALA A 275 3.13 16.88 4.70
CA ALA A 275 4.06 15.85 4.27
C ALA A 275 4.96 15.39 5.43
N LEU A 276 5.50 16.32 6.22
CA LEU A 276 6.32 15.99 7.39
C LEU A 276 5.54 15.10 8.38
N LEU A 277 4.31 15.48 8.75
CA LEU A 277 3.50 14.70 9.70
C LEU A 277 3.26 13.26 9.23
N LEU A 278 2.98 13.08 7.93
CA LEU A 278 2.73 11.77 7.33
C LEU A 278 4.02 10.95 7.16
N GLU A 279 5.14 11.59 6.80
CA GLU A 279 6.45 10.94 6.72
C GLU A 279 6.90 10.39 8.07
N GLU A 280 6.64 11.11 9.18
CA GLU A 280 6.96 10.62 10.53
C GLU A 280 6.12 9.43 10.96
N ALA A 281 4.90 9.33 10.43
CA ALA A 281 4.06 8.15 10.60
C ALA A 281 4.48 6.96 9.73
N GLY A 282 5.60 7.06 9.00
CA GLY A 282 6.15 5.99 8.16
C GLY A 282 5.56 5.92 6.76
N MET A 283 4.96 7.01 6.26
CA MET A 283 4.40 7.09 4.91
C MET A 283 5.39 7.74 3.93
N VAL A 284 5.24 7.46 2.64
CA VAL A 284 5.99 8.17 1.58
C VAL A 284 5.07 9.20 0.96
N VAL A 285 5.51 10.45 0.93
CA VAL A 285 4.69 11.57 0.48
C VAL A 285 5.24 12.19 -0.80
N GLN A 286 4.37 12.44 -1.78
CA GLN A 286 4.67 13.30 -2.92
C GLN A 286 3.85 14.58 -2.85
N GLN A 287 4.53 15.72 -2.93
CA GLN A 287 3.91 17.05 -2.96
C GLN A 287 3.66 17.49 -4.40
N VAL A 288 2.50 18.10 -4.64
CA VAL A 288 2.09 18.68 -5.91
C VAL A 288 1.56 20.09 -5.63
N ASN A 289 2.34 21.10 -5.99
CA ASN A 289 2.01 22.50 -5.66
C ASN A 289 1.20 23.20 -6.75
N HIS A 290 0.92 22.52 -7.87
CA HIS A 290 0.11 23.07 -8.95
C HIS A 290 -0.87 22.00 -9.45
N PRO A 291 -2.19 22.25 -9.44
CA PRO A 291 -3.20 21.21 -9.70
C PRO A 291 -3.09 20.60 -11.10
N ALA A 292 -2.60 21.36 -12.09
CA ALA A 292 -2.38 20.85 -13.45
C ALA A 292 -1.38 19.68 -13.53
N ASP A 293 -0.46 19.56 -12.56
CA ASP A 293 0.54 18.50 -12.54
C ASP A 293 0.01 17.20 -11.92
N ALA A 294 -1.15 17.24 -11.26
CA ALA A 294 -1.70 16.15 -10.46
C ALA A 294 -1.90 14.86 -11.28
N LEU A 295 -2.43 14.93 -12.50
CA LEU A 295 -2.65 13.74 -13.35
C LEU A 295 -1.32 13.05 -13.72
N SER A 296 -0.30 13.83 -14.05
CA SER A 296 1.03 13.28 -14.37
C SER A 296 1.72 12.70 -13.13
N ALA A 297 1.50 13.31 -11.97
CA ALA A 297 1.99 12.84 -10.69
C ALA A 297 1.31 11.52 -10.27
N LEU A 298 0.00 11.39 -10.47
CA LEU A 298 -0.76 10.16 -10.21
C LEU A 298 -0.18 8.96 -10.95
N GLU A 299 0.13 9.11 -12.24
CA GLU A 299 0.64 8.01 -13.06
C GLU A 299 2.04 7.56 -12.63
N ARG A 300 2.90 8.51 -12.25
CA ARG A 300 4.29 8.22 -11.81
C ARG A 300 4.36 7.72 -10.38
N PHE A 301 3.51 8.27 -9.51
CA PHE A 301 3.57 8.06 -8.08
C PHE A 301 2.57 7.03 -7.57
N SER A 302 1.55 6.67 -8.34
CA SER A 302 0.58 5.63 -8.00
C SER A 302 0.17 5.64 -6.51
N PRO A 303 -0.38 6.75 -5.99
CA PRO A 303 -0.67 6.88 -4.55
C PRO A 303 -1.75 5.91 -4.08
N ASP A 304 -1.73 5.63 -2.77
CA ASP A 304 -2.78 4.96 -2.03
C ASP A 304 -3.85 5.93 -1.52
N LEU A 305 -3.53 7.23 -1.42
CA LEU A 305 -4.44 8.28 -0.98
C LEU A 305 -4.04 9.66 -1.49
N LEU A 306 -5.06 10.50 -1.76
CA LEU A 306 -4.88 11.92 -2.06
C LEU A 306 -5.35 12.79 -0.89
N LEU A 307 -4.49 13.72 -0.51
CA LEU A 307 -4.81 14.82 0.40
C LEU A 307 -4.85 16.09 -0.45
N VAL A 308 -6.01 16.73 -0.57
CA VAL A 308 -6.23 17.82 -1.52
C VAL A 308 -6.76 19.06 -0.79
N ASP A 309 -6.13 20.21 -1.00
CA ASP A 309 -6.68 21.46 -0.53
C ASP A 309 -7.95 21.83 -1.32
N VAL A 310 -8.98 22.34 -0.62
CA VAL A 310 -10.25 22.71 -1.27
C VAL A 310 -10.08 23.97 -2.14
N TYR A 311 -9.21 24.90 -1.73
CA TYR A 311 -9.15 26.25 -2.26
C TYR A 311 -7.81 26.53 -2.96
N MET A 312 -7.65 26.00 -4.17
CA MET A 312 -6.46 26.23 -4.99
C MET A 312 -6.73 27.20 -6.16
N PRO A 313 -5.71 27.92 -6.67
CA PRO A 313 -5.77 28.64 -7.92
C PRO A 313 -6.11 27.72 -9.09
N VAL A 314 -6.73 28.27 -10.13
CA VAL A 314 -7.11 27.59 -11.40
C VAL A 314 -8.27 26.61 -11.26
N CYS A 315 -8.30 25.76 -10.24
CA CYS A 315 -9.44 24.87 -9.95
C CYS A 315 -9.53 24.56 -8.46
N SER A 316 -10.75 24.40 -7.96
CA SER A 316 -11.02 23.89 -6.62
C SER A 316 -10.60 22.43 -6.46
N GLY A 317 -10.40 21.99 -5.21
CA GLY A 317 -10.14 20.59 -4.88
C GLY A 317 -11.26 19.65 -5.36
N GLU A 318 -12.51 20.13 -5.36
CA GLU A 318 -13.67 19.39 -5.87
C GLU A 318 -13.63 19.19 -7.39
N GLU A 319 -13.30 20.24 -8.15
CA GLU A 319 -13.13 20.14 -9.60
C GLU A 319 -11.98 19.20 -9.95
N LEU A 320 -10.86 19.29 -9.23
CA LEU A 320 -9.72 18.38 -9.41
C LEU A 320 -10.12 16.91 -9.15
N ALA A 321 -10.83 16.63 -8.06
CA ALA A 321 -11.31 15.29 -7.77
C ALA A 321 -12.25 14.78 -8.87
N ASN A 322 -13.16 15.62 -9.38
CA ASN A 322 -14.04 15.24 -10.49
C ASN A 322 -13.26 14.93 -11.77
N ILE A 323 -12.19 15.68 -12.07
CA ILE A 323 -11.28 15.38 -13.20
C ILE A 323 -10.60 14.03 -12.99
N ILE A 324 -10.10 13.75 -11.78
CA ILE A 324 -9.45 12.47 -11.45
C ILE A 324 -10.43 11.30 -11.57
N ARG A 325 -11.68 11.48 -11.12
CA ARG A 325 -12.74 10.46 -11.18
C ARG A 325 -13.22 10.13 -12.60
N GLN A 326 -12.93 10.97 -13.59
CA GLN A 326 -13.18 10.63 -15.00
C GLN A 326 -12.25 9.51 -15.51
N GLN A 327 -11.13 9.25 -14.83
CA GLN A 327 -10.22 8.18 -15.17
C GLN A 327 -10.65 6.88 -14.47
N PRO A 328 -10.94 5.79 -15.22
CA PRO A 328 -11.41 4.53 -14.63
C PRO A 328 -10.46 3.95 -13.56
N GLU A 329 -9.15 4.17 -13.71
CA GLU A 329 -8.12 3.67 -12.80
C GLU A 329 -8.15 4.35 -11.41
N TYR A 330 -8.72 5.56 -11.30
CA TYR A 330 -8.74 6.34 -10.06
C TYR A 330 -10.13 6.48 -9.43
N VAL A 331 -11.15 5.78 -9.94
CA VAL A 331 -12.52 5.80 -9.38
C VAL A 331 -12.57 5.31 -7.93
N GLY A 332 -11.67 4.41 -7.53
CA GLY A 332 -11.57 3.89 -6.16
C GLY A 332 -10.54 4.57 -5.26
N LEU A 333 -9.81 5.57 -5.76
CA LEU A 333 -8.73 6.24 -5.02
C LEU A 333 -9.33 7.12 -3.91
N PRO A 334 -8.98 6.95 -2.62
CA PRO A 334 -9.51 7.76 -1.55
C PRO A 334 -8.96 9.20 -1.65
N ILE A 335 -9.86 10.17 -1.48
CA ILE A 335 -9.54 11.61 -1.49
C ILE A 335 -10.03 12.20 -0.18
N ILE A 336 -9.10 12.81 0.57
CA ILE A 336 -9.36 13.60 1.77
C ILE A 336 -9.18 15.07 1.42
N TYR A 337 -10.16 15.90 1.77
CA TYR A 337 -10.03 17.34 1.62
C TYR A 337 -9.52 18.02 2.88
N LEU A 338 -8.64 18.99 2.69
CA LEU A 338 -8.24 19.95 3.70
C LEU A 338 -9.02 21.25 3.47
N SER A 339 -9.79 21.71 4.46
CA SER A 339 -10.64 22.90 4.32
C SER A 339 -10.50 23.84 5.51
N SER A 340 -10.51 25.15 5.27
CA SER A 340 -10.66 26.17 6.31
C SER A 340 -12.12 26.42 6.71
N GLU A 341 -13.08 25.83 5.98
CA GLU A 341 -14.51 26.01 6.22
C GLU A 341 -14.98 25.15 7.41
N THR A 342 -15.54 25.81 8.43
CA THR A 342 -16.06 25.17 9.65
C THR A 342 -17.56 24.89 9.58
N ASP A 343 -18.27 25.40 8.56
CA ASP A 343 -19.70 25.19 8.39
C ASP A 343 -20.01 23.74 7.93
N SER A 344 -20.67 23.00 8.82
CA SER A 344 -21.05 21.60 8.59
C SER A 344 -22.06 21.41 7.45
N GLN A 345 -22.85 22.43 7.09
CA GLN A 345 -23.79 22.32 5.96
C GLN A 345 -23.09 22.40 4.61
N LYS A 346 -22.06 23.25 4.48
CA LYS A 346 -21.22 23.32 3.27
C LYS A 346 -20.33 22.09 3.13
N GLN A 347 -19.82 21.56 4.24
CA GLN A 347 -19.10 20.29 4.26
C GLN A 347 -20.00 19.12 3.78
N LEU A 348 -21.26 19.08 4.23
CA LEU A 348 -22.25 18.07 3.82
C LEU A 348 -22.59 18.13 2.33
N SER A 349 -22.77 19.32 1.74
CA SER A 349 -23.05 19.44 0.29
C SER A 349 -21.90 18.94 -0.58
N ALA A 350 -20.66 19.04 -0.10
CA ALA A 350 -19.48 18.57 -0.83
C ALA A 350 -19.25 17.05 -0.68
N MET A 351 -19.80 16.40 0.35
CA MET A 351 -19.79 14.92 0.47
C MET A 351 -20.55 14.21 -0.67
N THR A 352 -21.54 14.88 -1.25
CA THR A 352 -22.35 14.35 -2.37
C THR A 352 -21.55 14.13 -3.66
N ALA A 353 -20.33 14.68 -3.76
CA ALA A 353 -19.42 14.54 -4.91
C ALA A 353 -18.47 13.32 -4.83
N GLY A 354 -18.65 12.40 -3.87
CA GLY A 354 -17.84 11.17 -3.79
C GLY A 354 -16.53 11.31 -3.01
N VAL A 355 -16.54 12.20 -2.01
CA VAL A 355 -15.43 12.52 -1.10
C VAL A 355 -15.52 11.64 0.14
N GLU A 356 -14.38 11.09 0.59
CA GLU A 356 -14.36 10.17 1.72
C GLU A 356 -14.16 10.83 3.09
N ALA A 357 -13.60 12.03 3.15
CA ALA A 357 -13.43 12.80 4.38
C ALA A 357 -13.11 14.27 4.13
N PHE A 358 -13.48 15.10 5.10
CA PHE A 358 -13.01 16.46 5.28
C PHE A 358 -12.22 16.55 6.58
N ILE A 359 -11.08 17.24 6.54
CA ILE A 359 -10.32 17.63 7.73
C ILE A 359 -10.27 19.16 7.76
N THR A 360 -10.73 19.73 8.87
CA THR A 360 -10.71 21.17 9.07
C THR A 360 -9.31 21.65 9.44
N LYS A 361 -8.86 22.74 8.81
CA LYS A 361 -7.63 23.46 9.17
C LYS A 361 -7.91 24.32 10.43
N PRO A 362 -7.03 24.37 11.44
CA PRO A 362 -5.72 23.71 11.51
C PRO A 362 -5.85 22.22 11.80
N VAL A 363 -5.08 21.43 11.05
CA VAL A 363 -5.15 19.98 11.12
C VAL A 363 -4.50 19.47 12.40
N VAL A 364 -5.24 18.66 13.17
CA VAL A 364 -4.71 17.94 14.33
C VAL A 364 -3.85 16.77 13.82
N PRO A 365 -2.56 16.66 14.22
CA PRO A 365 -1.65 15.64 13.67
C PRO A 365 -2.16 14.21 13.77
N ASP A 366 -2.63 13.79 14.94
CA ASP A 366 -3.13 12.43 15.16
C ASP A 366 -4.38 12.12 14.33
N GLU A 367 -5.23 13.13 14.10
CA GLU A 367 -6.43 13.00 13.28
C GLU A 367 -6.06 12.79 11.80
N LEU A 368 -5.12 13.58 11.28
CA LEU A 368 -4.62 13.43 9.91
C LEU A 368 -4.01 12.07 9.67
N VAL A 369 -3.05 11.68 10.51
CA VAL A 369 -2.35 10.41 10.39
C VAL A 369 -3.33 9.25 10.45
N SER A 370 -4.27 9.28 11.39
CA SER A 370 -5.29 8.23 11.54
C SER A 370 -6.23 8.18 10.33
N ALA A 371 -6.72 9.33 9.87
CA ALA A 371 -7.66 9.41 8.74
C ALA A 371 -7.04 8.92 7.43
N VAL A 372 -5.77 9.26 7.19
CA VAL A 372 -4.99 8.83 6.03
C VAL A 372 -4.70 7.33 6.12
N LYS A 373 -4.13 6.87 7.24
CA LYS A 373 -3.74 5.48 7.45
C LYS A 373 -4.92 4.53 7.25
N LEU A 374 -6.05 4.80 7.91
CA LEU A 374 -7.24 3.94 7.82
C LEU A 374 -7.76 3.76 6.39
N ARG A 375 -7.79 4.84 5.60
CA ARG A 375 -8.34 4.82 4.23
C ARG A 375 -7.35 4.20 3.23
N ALA A 376 -6.08 4.56 3.33
CA ALA A 376 -5.04 4.01 2.48
C ALA A 376 -4.88 2.50 2.74
N GLU A 377 -4.88 2.05 4.00
CA GLU A 377 -4.87 0.63 4.37
C GLU A 377 -6.12 -0.10 3.85
N ARG A 378 -7.30 0.52 3.94
CA ARG A 378 -8.54 -0.05 3.41
C ARG A 378 -8.47 -0.25 1.89
N LEU A 379 -8.00 0.74 1.14
CA LEU A 379 -7.82 0.58 -0.31
C LEU A 379 -6.78 -0.51 -0.60
N ARG A 380 -5.68 -0.56 0.13
CA ARG A 380 -4.65 -1.59 -0.03
C ARG A 380 -5.20 -3.00 0.22
N LEU A 381 -6.02 -3.16 1.25
CA LEU A 381 -6.72 -4.41 1.56
C LEU A 381 -7.73 -4.77 0.47
N LEU A 382 -8.56 -3.82 0.01
CA LEU A 382 -9.50 -4.08 -1.09
C LEU A 382 -8.77 -4.46 -2.38
N ARG A 383 -7.66 -3.77 -2.69
CA ARG A 383 -6.77 -4.13 -3.80
C ARG A 383 -6.17 -5.52 -3.59
N SER A 384 -5.67 -5.87 -2.40
CA SER A 384 -5.07 -7.20 -2.17
C SER A 384 -6.09 -8.32 -2.36
N LEU A 385 -7.32 -8.13 -1.87
CA LEU A 385 -8.45 -9.05 -2.07
C LEU A 385 -8.90 -9.15 -3.53
N MET A 386 -8.77 -8.07 -4.30
CA MET A 386 -9.14 -8.01 -5.71
C MET A 386 -7.99 -8.32 -6.68
N THR A 387 -6.76 -8.51 -6.21
CA THR A 387 -5.56 -8.65 -7.08
C THR A 387 -5.03 -10.06 -7.16
N ARG A 388 -5.36 -10.92 -6.18
CA ARG A 388 -4.89 -12.30 -6.12
C ARG A 388 -5.99 -13.30 -6.46
N ASP A 389 -5.58 -14.40 -7.08
CA ASP A 389 -6.41 -15.59 -7.23
C ASP A 389 -6.54 -16.29 -5.88
N SER A 390 -7.78 -16.54 -5.45
CA SER A 390 -8.08 -17.10 -4.13
C SER A 390 -7.54 -18.51 -3.93
N MET A 391 -7.23 -19.24 -5.00
CA MET A 391 -6.78 -20.62 -4.90
C MET A 391 -5.27 -20.76 -4.82
N THR A 392 -4.54 -19.92 -5.55
CA THR A 392 -3.08 -20.03 -5.72
C THR A 392 -2.31 -18.93 -5.00
N GLY A 393 -3.00 -17.85 -4.61
CA GLY A 393 -2.38 -16.63 -4.09
C GLY A 393 -1.45 -15.95 -5.10
N LEU A 394 -1.47 -16.35 -6.38
CA LEU A 394 -0.84 -15.63 -7.48
C LEU A 394 -1.69 -14.43 -7.86
N TYR A 395 -1.17 -13.56 -8.74
CA TYR A 395 -2.01 -12.52 -9.29
C TYR A 395 -3.16 -13.13 -10.12
N ASN A 396 -4.34 -12.53 -10.05
CA ASN A 396 -5.44 -12.93 -10.91
C ASN A 396 -5.25 -12.39 -12.33
N HIS A 397 -6.13 -12.82 -13.23
CA HIS A 397 -6.07 -12.44 -14.64
C HIS A 397 -6.00 -10.92 -14.87
N SER A 398 -6.90 -10.14 -14.24
CA SER A 398 -7.00 -8.70 -14.42
C SER A 398 -5.72 -7.98 -14.00
N THR A 399 -5.23 -8.25 -12.78
CA THR A 399 -4.02 -7.62 -12.25
C THR A 399 -2.78 -8.03 -13.02
N THR A 400 -2.69 -9.30 -13.42
CA THR A 400 -1.55 -9.77 -14.21
C THR A 400 -1.44 -9.04 -15.54
N THR A 401 -2.56 -8.87 -16.24
CA THR A 401 -2.63 -8.17 -17.52
C THR A 401 -2.21 -6.70 -17.38
N GLU A 402 -2.66 -6.03 -16.32
CA GLU A 402 -2.31 -4.65 -16.01
C GLU A 402 -0.80 -4.49 -15.73
N MET A 403 -0.23 -5.33 -14.86
CA MET A 403 1.19 -5.26 -14.51
C MET A 403 2.10 -5.57 -15.70
N ILE A 404 1.73 -6.52 -16.55
CA ILE A 404 2.47 -6.80 -17.79
C ILE A 404 2.45 -5.55 -18.67
N SER A 405 1.28 -4.94 -18.87
CA SER A 405 1.14 -3.74 -19.71
C SER A 405 2.00 -2.58 -19.21
N LYS A 406 1.97 -2.31 -17.89
CA LYS A 406 2.84 -1.31 -17.25
C LYS A 406 4.33 -1.63 -17.42
N THR A 407 4.71 -2.89 -17.25
CA THR A 407 6.10 -3.35 -17.41
C THR A 407 6.59 -3.18 -18.85
N LEU A 408 5.79 -3.56 -19.86
CA LEU A 408 6.17 -3.41 -21.27
C LEU A 408 6.31 -1.93 -21.67
N ALA A 409 5.44 -1.05 -21.17
CA ALA A 409 5.54 0.39 -21.40
C ALA A 409 6.82 1.01 -20.80
N GLN A 410 7.33 0.45 -19.71
CA GLN A 410 8.62 0.82 -19.14
C GLN A 410 9.78 0.20 -19.92
N ALA A 411 9.69 -1.09 -20.28
CA ALA A 411 10.70 -1.81 -21.02
C ALA A 411 11.00 -1.18 -22.39
N TYR A 412 9.97 -0.65 -23.06
CA TYR A 412 10.12 0.09 -24.31
C TYR A 412 11.03 1.32 -24.16
N ARG A 413 10.91 2.04 -23.04
CA ARG A 413 11.74 3.22 -22.72
C ARG A 413 13.16 2.81 -22.34
N ASP A 414 13.28 1.78 -21.51
CA ASP A 414 14.55 1.32 -20.95
C ASP A 414 15.34 0.42 -21.92
N LYS A 415 14.74 0.07 -23.07
CA LYS A 415 15.26 -0.87 -24.08
C LYS A 415 15.64 -2.23 -23.48
N THR A 416 14.81 -2.72 -22.56
CA THR A 416 15.01 -4.02 -21.90
C THR A 416 14.20 -5.12 -22.59
N ARG A 417 14.72 -6.35 -22.56
CA ARG A 417 14.09 -7.55 -23.13
C ARG A 417 13.35 -8.33 -22.05
N HIS A 418 12.17 -8.82 -22.37
CA HIS A 418 11.33 -9.63 -21.49
C HIS A 418 10.80 -10.84 -22.26
N ALA A 419 10.53 -11.92 -21.55
CA ALA A 419 9.91 -13.11 -22.12
C ALA A 419 8.60 -13.44 -21.38
N MET A 420 7.56 -13.79 -22.13
CA MET A 420 6.28 -14.22 -21.60
C MET A 420 6.12 -15.72 -21.81
N ALA A 421 5.73 -16.45 -20.77
CA ALA A 421 5.39 -17.86 -20.83
C ALA A 421 3.90 -18.05 -20.53
N MET A 422 3.18 -18.73 -21.42
CA MET A 422 1.84 -19.25 -21.18
C MET A 422 1.95 -20.74 -20.85
N ILE A 423 1.45 -21.12 -19.69
CA ILE A 423 1.61 -22.46 -19.11
C ILE A 423 0.22 -23.06 -18.90
N ASP A 424 0.05 -24.33 -19.26
CA ASP A 424 -1.21 -25.05 -19.07
C ASP A 424 -0.94 -26.49 -18.63
N ILE A 425 -1.69 -26.94 -17.62
CA ILE A 425 -1.53 -28.29 -17.04
C ILE A 425 -2.11 -29.33 -18.00
N ASP A 426 -1.26 -30.28 -18.39
CA ASP A 426 -1.63 -31.29 -19.35
C ASP A 426 -2.67 -32.26 -18.78
N HIS A 427 -3.74 -32.47 -19.55
CA HIS A 427 -4.83 -33.39 -19.22
C HIS A 427 -5.53 -33.07 -17.88
N PHE A 428 -5.57 -31.81 -17.45
CA PHE A 428 -6.12 -31.43 -16.15
C PHE A 428 -7.58 -31.88 -15.92
N LYS A 429 -8.42 -31.79 -16.96
CA LYS A 429 -9.80 -32.32 -16.89
C LYS A 429 -9.83 -33.81 -16.52
N ALA A 430 -8.94 -34.63 -17.09
CA ALA A 430 -8.87 -36.06 -16.77
C ALA A 430 -8.42 -36.31 -15.32
N VAL A 431 -7.55 -35.45 -14.78
CA VAL A 431 -7.17 -35.49 -13.36
C VAL A 431 -8.38 -35.24 -12.47
N ASN A 432 -9.17 -34.21 -12.76
CA ASN A 432 -10.40 -33.91 -12.01
C ASN A 432 -11.43 -35.05 -12.11
N ASP A 433 -11.63 -35.57 -13.32
CA ASP A 433 -12.63 -36.62 -13.57
C ASP A 433 -12.24 -37.96 -12.91
N THR A 434 -10.93 -38.24 -12.77
CA THR A 434 -10.42 -39.51 -12.21
C THR A 434 -10.18 -39.44 -10.70
N HIS A 435 -9.57 -38.35 -10.23
CA HIS A 435 -9.08 -38.21 -8.85
C HIS A 435 -9.89 -37.21 -8.02
N GLY A 436 -10.89 -36.55 -8.62
CA GLY A 436 -11.74 -35.55 -7.99
C GLY A 436 -11.15 -34.15 -8.00
N HIS A 437 -12.01 -33.15 -7.82
CA HIS A 437 -11.63 -31.73 -7.87
C HIS A 437 -10.58 -31.33 -6.82
N LEU A 438 -10.61 -31.94 -5.62
CA LEU A 438 -9.61 -31.66 -4.58
C LEU A 438 -8.19 -32.06 -5.02
N ALA A 439 -8.05 -33.15 -5.78
CA ALA A 439 -6.77 -33.56 -6.34
C ALA A 439 -6.32 -32.59 -7.44
N GLY A 440 -7.23 -32.11 -8.28
CA GLY A 440 -6.93 -31.06 -9.24
C GLY A 440 -6.48 -29.75 -8.59
N ASP A 441 -7.16 -29.31 -7.53
CA ASP A 441 -6.77 -28.13 -6.76
C ASP A 441 -5.34 -28.27 -6.21
N GLN A 442 -4.97 -29.46 -5.70
CA GLN A 442 -3.61 -29.74 -5.24
C GLN A 442 -2.56 -29.61 -6.36
N VAL A 443 -2.88 -30.09 -7.57
CA VAL A 443 -1.98 -29.97 -8.74
C VAL A 443 -1.75 -28.49 -9.09
N ILE A 444 -2.82 -27.69 -9.15
CA ILE A 444 -2.74 -26.25 -9.45
C ILE A 444 -1.94 -25.51 -8.37
N ILE A 445 -2.24 -25.75 -7.09
CA ILE A 445 -1.53 -25.13 -5.96
C ILE A 445 -0.04 -25.48 -6.00
N THR A 446 0.30 -26.73 -6.32
CA THR A 446 1.69 -27.19 -6.39
C THR A 446 2.45 -26.51 -7.52
N LEU A 447 1.84 -26.35 -8.70
CA LEU A 447 2.44 -25.61 -9.80
C LEU A 447 2.66 -24.14 -9.42
N ALA A 448 1.66 -23.50 -8.81
CA ALA A 448 1.76 -22.12 -8.34
C ALA A 448 2.93 -21.90 -7.38
N ARG A 449 3.13 -22.84 -6.43
CA ARG A 449 4.26 -22.78 -5.50
C ARG A 449 5.59 -22.97 -6.22
N LEU A 450 5.69 -23.96 -7.10
CA LEU A 450 6.91 -24.22 -7.84
C LEU A 450 7.36 -22.97 -8.62
N LEU A 451 6.42 -22.29 -9.28
CA LEU A 451 6.66 -21.01 -9.95
C LEU A 451 7.15 -19.94 -8.96
N LYS A 452 6.44 -19.71 -7.85
CA LYS A 452 6.84 -18.73 -6.82
C LYS A 452 8.23 -19.00 -6.22
N THR A 453 8.58 -20.26 -6.00
CA THR A 453 9.84 -20.63 -5.33
C THR A 453 11.05 -20.46 -6.26
N ARG A 454 10.86 -20.69 -7.55
CA ARG A 454 11.97 -20.79 -8.52
C ARG A 454 12.17 -19.52 -9.34
N LEU A 455 11.12 -18.72 -9.51
CA LEU A 455 11.20 -17.45 -10.20
C LEU A 455 11.54 -16.30 -9.23
N ARG A 456 11.93 -15.15 -9.78
CA ARG A 456 12.33 -14.00 -8.97
C ARG A 456 11.09 -13.25 -8.49
N MET A 457 11.21 -12.56 -7.36
CA MET A 457 10.18 -11.63 -6.88
C MET A 457 9.86 -10.52 -7.89
N SER A 458 10.83 -10.16 -8.74
CA SER A 458 10.65 -9.16 -9.79
C SER A 458 9.80 -9.67 -10.96
N ASP A 459 9.70 -10.99 -11.16
CA ASP A 459 8.94 -11.59 -12.24
C ASP A 459 7.44 -11.54 -11.92
N ILE A 460 6.60 -11.42 -12.95
CA ILE A 460 5.14 -11.38 -12.76
C ILE A 460 4.60 -12.78 -12.98
N ILE A 461 3.86 -13.31 -12.01
CA ILE A 461 3.28 -14.65 -12.06
C ILE A 461 1.78 -14.55 -11.75
N GLY A 462 0.95 -15.00 -12.67
CA GLY A 462 -0.50 -14.95 -12.55
C GLY A 462 -1.19 -16.25 -12.92
N ARG A 463 -2.36 -16.48 -12.33
CA ARG A 463 -3.31 -17.50 -12.80
C ARG A 463 -4.25 -16.82 -13.81
N TYR A 464 -4.16 -17.24 -15.06
CA TYR A 464 -4.87 -16.63 -16.18
C TYR A 464 -6.26 -17.23 -16.38
N GLY A 465 -6.40 -18.52 -16.11
CA GLY A 465 -7.62 -19.31 -16.25
C GLY A 465 -7.55 -20.57 -15.37
N GLY A 466 -8.60 -21.39 -15.34
CA GLY A 466 -8.74 -22.52 -14.41
C GLY A 466 -7.46 -23.33 -14.19
N GLU A 467 -6.85 -23.83 -15.26
CA GLU A 467 -5.59 -24.60 -15.26
C GLU A 467 -4.43 -23.86 -15.97
N GLU A 468 -4.64 -22.58 -16.29
CA GLU A 468 -3.75 -21.77 -17.11
C GLU A 468 -3.01 -20.72 -16.26
N PHE A 469 -1.71 -20.62 -16.48
CA PHE A 469 -0.83 -19.68 -15.79
C PHE A 469 -0.06 -18.84 -16.80
N VAL A 470 0.26 -17.62 -16.39
CA VAL A 470 1.05 -16.69 -17.18
C VAL A 470 2.22 -16.18 -16.37
N VAL A 471 3.38 -16.11 -17.00
CA VAL A 471 4.61 -15.60 -16.39
C VAL A 471 5.23 -14.56 -17.31
N LEU A 472 5.61 -13.40 -16.77
CA LEU A 472 6.50 -12.46 -17.45
C LEU A 472 7.84 -12.43 -16.72
N LEU A 473 8.88 -12.94 -17.40
CA LEU A 473 10.26 -12.99 -16.94
C LEU A 473 10.97 -11.71 -17.37
N LYS A 474 11.44 -10.93 -16.39
CA LYS A 474 12.03 -9.61 -16.66
C LYS A 474 13.53 -9.71 -16.92
N GLY A 475 13.99 -8.94 -17.90
CA GLY A 475 15.41 -8.76 -18.22
C GLY A 475 16.08 -9.98 -18.85
N ILE A 476 15.33 -10.90 -19.47
CA ILE A 476 15.87 -12.09 -20.14
C ILE A 476 15.25 -12.25 -21.54
N ASP A 477 15.93 -13.01 -22.40
CA ASP A 477 15.45 -13.40 -23.72
C ASP A 477 14.62 -14.71 -23.67
N ASP A 478 14.00 -15.05 -24.80
CA ASP A 478 13.16 -16.24 -24.97
C ASP A 478 13.93 -17.55 -24.83
N GLN A 479 15.18 -17.62 -25.30
CA GLN A 479 16.01 -18.81 -25.15
C GLN A 479 16.29 -19.10 -23.67
N ARG A 480 16.72 -18.11 -22.90
CA ARG A 480 16.98 -18.28 -21.46
C ARG A 480 15.69 -18.53 -20.67
N ALA A 481 14.59 -17.91 -21.08
CA ALA A 481 13.27 -18.22 -20.54
C ALA A 481 12.89 -19.69 -20.80
N GLY A 482 13.15 -20.20 -22.01
CA GLY A 482 12.93 -21.59 -22.38
C GLY A 482 13.68 -22.57 -21.49
N GLU A 483 14.96 -22.32 -21.24
CA GLU A 483 15.78 -23.14 -20.33
C GLU A 483 15.21 -23.14 -18.90
N LEU A 484 14.92 -21.95 -18.36
CA LEU A 484 14.42 -21.80 -16.98
C LEU A 484 13.06 -22.49 -16.79
N ILE A 485 12.15 -22.34 -17.75
CA ILE A 485 10.83 -22.94 -17.67
C ILE A 485 10.88 -24.45 -17.94
N ASP A 486 11.77 -24.94 -18.82
CA ASP A 486 11.91 -26.39 -19.02
C ASP A 486 12.51 -27.08 -17.79
N GLU A 487 13.42 -26.44 -17.06
CA GLU A 487 13.85 -26.91 -15.73
C GLU A 487 12.66 -27.05 -14.77
N LEU A 488 11.79 -26.04 -14.71
CA LEU A 488 10.57 -26.08 -13.89
C LEU A 488 9.63 -27.21 -14.30
N ARG A 489 9.49 -27.43 -15.62
CA ARG A 489 8.66 -28.50 -16.16
C ARG A 489 9.17 -29.88 -15.72
N ARG A 490 10.47 -30.11 -15.82
CA ARG A 490 11.11 -31.36 -15.38
C ARG A 490 10.93 -31.59 -13.88
N ASP A 491 11.06 -30.53 -13.07
CA ASP A 491 10.84 -30.64 -11.63
C ASP A 491 9.39 -30.96 -11.29
N PHE A 492 8.43 -30.34 -11.97
CA PHE A 492 7.00 -30.61 -11.78
C PHE A 492 6.61 -32.04 -12.18
N GLU A 493 7.15 -32.53 -13.29
CA GLU A 493 6.93 -33.90 -13.79
C GLU A 493 7.34 -34.98 -12.78
N GLN A 494 8.31 -34.69 -11.90
CA GLN A 494 8.74 -35.62 -10.86
C GLN A 494 7.88 -35.59 -9.59
N VAL A 495 6.96 -34.63 -9.46
CA VAL A 495 6.10 -34.51 -8.28
C VAL A 495 5.07 -35.62 -8.26
N ASP A 496 5.01 -36.33 -7.13
CA ASP A 496 4.03 -37.37 -6.90
C ASP A 496 2.81 -36.81 -6.18
N PHE A 497 1.66 -36.89 -6.84
CA PHE A 497 0.36 -36.53 -6.27
C PHE A 497 -0.34 -37.78 -5.75
N HIS A 498 -1.12 -37.65 -4.67
CA HIS A 498 -1.80 -38.77 -4.02
C HIS A 498 -3.29 -38.43 -3.85
N ALA A 499 -4.16 -39.28 -4.38
CA ALA A 499 -5.60 -39.14 -4.25
C ALA A 499 -6.26 -40.51 -4.16
N GLY A 500 -7.18 -40.69 -3.19
CA GLY A 500 -7.91 -41.96 -3.03
C GLY A 500 -7.04 -43.19 -2.77
N GLY A 501 -5.80 -43.01 -2.28
CA GLY A 501 -4.84 -44.09 -2.06
C GLY A 501 -4.00 -44.47 -3.30
N GLU A 502 -4.21 -43.80 -4.43
CA GLU A 502 -3.42 -43.98 -5.66
C GLU A 502 -2.43 -42.85 -5.87
N ARG A 503 -1.28 -43.18 -6.46
CA ARG A 503 -0.22 -42.24 -6.82
C ARG A 503 -0.30 -41.93 -8.31
N PHE A 504 -0.30 -40.64 -8.64
CA PHE A 504 -0.28 -40.16 -10.03
C PHE A 504 0.71 -39.00 -10.21
N ARG A 505 0.99 -38.68 -11.47
CA ARG A 505 1.89 -37.57 -11.87
C ARG A 505 1.19 -36.73 -12.93
N CYS A 506 1.56 -35.45 -12.97
CA CYS A 506 1.08 -34.50 -13.95
C CYS A 506 2.24 -33.82 -14.65
N THR A 507 1.95 -33.30 -15.84
CA THR A 507 2.90 -32.52 -16.64
C THR A 507 2.23 -31.21 -17.03
N PHE A 508 3.00 -30.27 -17.58
CA PHE A 508 2.45 -29.07 -18.18
C PHE A 508 3.17 -28.75 -19.49
N SER A 509 2.45 -28.07 -20.38
CA SER A 509 2.98 -27.56 -21.63
C SER A 509 3.15 -26.05 -21.56
N VAL A 510 4.11 -25.51 -22.31
CA VAL A 510 4.42 -24.08 -22.30
C VAL A 510 4.62 -23.54 -23.70
N GLY A 511 4.06 -22.35 -23.95
CA GLY A 511 4.42 -21.49 -25.07
C GLY A 511 5.12 -20.23 -24.60
N ILE A 512 6.24 -19.85 -25.24
CA ILE A 512 7.04 -18.68 -24.88
C ILE A 512 7.03 -17.68 -26.03
N SER A 513 6.94 -16.39 -25.72
CA SER A 513 7.14 -15.28 -26.67
C SER A 513 8.02 -14.19 -26.07
N SER A 514 8.59 -13.35 -26.94
CA SER A 514 9.58 -12.34 -26.55
C SER A 514 9.13 -10.90 -26.86
N PHE A 515 9.54 -9.98 -25.99
CA PHE A 515 9.51 -8.54 -26.20
C PHE A 515 10.96 -8.07 -26.46
N PRO A 516 11.21 -7.21 -27.47
CA PRO A 516 10.25 -6.37 -28.20
C PRO A 516 9.64 -6.96 -29.48
N GLU A 517 9.94 -8.21 -29.83
CA GLU A 517 9.45 -8.89 -31.04
C GLU A 517 7.91 -8.87 -31.12
N HIS A 518 7.24 -8.98 -29.97
CA HIS A 518 5.81 -8.71 -29.80
C HIS A 518 5.59 -7.52 -28.84
N PRO A 519 5.29 -6.31 -29.38
CA PRO A 519 5.44 -5.06 -28.63
C PRO A 519 4.29 -4.75 -27.66
N SER A 520 3.14 -5.39 -27.78
CA SER A 520 1.98 -5.18 -26.91
C SER A 520 1.67 -6.42 -26.09
N THR A 521 1.06 -6.23 -24.92
CA THR A 521 0.58 -7.33 -24.05
C THR A 521 -0.27 -8.34 -24.83
N GLU A 522 -1.16 -7.86 -25.69
CA GLU A 522 -2.01 -8.71 -26.52
C GLU A 522 -1.20 -9.52 -27.54
N SER A 523 -0.29 -8.88 -28.27
CA SER A 523 0.56 -9.56 -29.27
C SER A 523 1.49 -10.60 -28.64
N LEU A 524 2.06 -10.28 -27.48
CA LEU A 524 2.96 -11.15 -26.73
C LEU A 524 2.19 -12.38 -26.23
N ARG A 525 1.00 -12.15 -25.66
CA ARG A 525 0.11 -13.23 -25.21
C ARG A 525 -0.34 -14.12 -26.35
N LEU A 526 -0.81 -13.55 -27.46
CA LEU A 526 -1.33 -14.32 -28.60
C LEU A 526 -0.24 -15.23 -29.19
N SER A 527 0.99 -14.72 -29.29
CA SER A 527 2.13 -15.50 -29.77
C SER A 527 2.52 -16.62 -28.81
N ALA A 528 2.54 -16.37 -27.50
CA ALA A 528 2.78 -17.41 -26.49
C ALA A 528 1.67 -18.47 -26.53
N ASP A 529 0.42 -18.08 -26.70
CA ASP A 529 -0.73 -18.99 -26.81
C ASP A 529 -0.64 -19.89 -28.06
N GLN A 530 -0.21 -19.34 -29.20
CA GLN A 530 0.05 -20.13 -30.42
C GLN A 530 1.20 -21.13 -30.22
N ALA A 531 2.27 -20.72 -29.53
CA ALA A 531 3.36 -21.62 -29.19
C ALA A 531 2.90 -22.74 -28.22
N LEU A 532 2.06 -22.41 -27.24
CA LEU A 532 1.47 -23.37 -26.31
C LEU A 532 0.56 -24.37 -27.03
N TYR A 533 -0.25 -23.88 -27.98
CA TYR A 533 -1.07 -24.72 -28.83
C TYR A 533 -0.21 -25.74 -29.60
N ARG A 534 0.92 -25.30 -30.17
CA ARG A 534 1.88 -26.21 -30.82
C ARG A 534 2.45 -27.23 -29.82
N ALA A 535 2.85 -26.81 -28.62
CA ALA A 535 3.34 -27.72 -27.57
C ALA A 535 2.31 -28.82 -27.26
N LYS A 536 1.03 -28.46 -27.14
CA LYS A 536 -0.06 -29.42 -26.92
C LYS A 536 -0.25 -30.39 -28.08
N HIS A 537 -0.11 -29.92 -29.32
CA HIS A 537 -0.25 -30.75 -30.52
C HIS A 537 0.97 -31.62 -30.83
N GLN A 538 2.16 -31.24 -30.38
CA GLN A 538 3.42 -31.96 -30.59
C GLN A 538 3.67 -33.04 -29.51
N GLY A 539 2.67 -33.37 -28.68
CA GLY A 539 2.78 -34.44 -27.68
C GLY A 539 2.79 -33.99 -26.22
N ARG A 540 2.55 -32.69 -25.94
CA ARG A 540 2.52 -32.11 -24.58
C ARG A 540 3.85 -32.23 -23.83
N ASN A 541 3.87 -31.88 -22.54
CA ASN A 541 5.02 -31.95 -21.65
C ASN A 541 6.30 -31.35 -22.26
N GLN A 542 6.18 -30.17 -22.85
CA GLN A 542 7.29 -29.50 -23.53
C GLN A 542 7.15 -27.99 -23.54
N VAL A 543 8.26 -27.32 -23.80
CA VAL A 543 8.34 -25.88 -23.97
C VAL A 543 8.58 -25.56 -25.44
N VAL A 544 7.73 -24.71 -26.01
CA VAL A 544 7.85 -24.25 -27.40
C VAL A 544 8.00 -22.73 -27.40
N ILE A 545 9.03 -22.23 -28.08
CA ILE A 545 9.23 -20.79 -28.29
C ILE A 545 8.48 -20.36 -29.56
N SER A 546 7.94 -19.15 -29.55
CA SER A 546 7.27 -18.57 -30.71
C SER A 546 8.23 -18.41 -31.88
N THR A 547 7.69 -18.47 -33.09
CA THR A 547 8.47 -18.38 -34.33
C THR A 547 7.97 -17.22 -35.16
N GLU A 548 8.76 -16.78 -36.15
CA GLU A 548 8.39 -15.62 -36.97
C GLU A 548 7.03 -15.74 -37.69
N GLN A 549 6.54 -16.97 -37.90
CA GLN A 549 5.22 -17.23 -38.49
C GLN A 549 4.05 -16.74 -37.60
N ASP A 550 4.30 -16.56 -36.30
CA ASP A 550 3.33 -16.06 -35.32
C ASP A 550 3.13 -14.53 -35.42
N HIS A 551 4.00 -13.82 -36.16
CA HIS A 551 3.86 -12.38 -36.40
C HIS A 551 2.76 -12.00 -37.41
N GLY A 552 2.29 -12.95 -38.23
CA GLY A 552 1.44 -12.69 -39.41
C GLY A 552 -0.07 -12.89 -39.24
N GLY A 553 -0.55 -13.23 -38.04
CA GLY A 553 -1.94 -13.63 -37.78
C GLY A 553 -2.98 -12.50 -37.74
N PHE A 554 -2.86 -11.44 -38.53
CA PHE A 554 -3.95 -10.48 -38.77
C PHE A 554 -4.79 -10.96 -39.96
N ALA A 555 -5.63 -11.96 -39.73
CA ALA A 555 -6.80 -12.22 -40.55
C ALA A 555 -8.04 -12.06 -39.66
N PRO A 556 -8.94 -11.10 -39.92
CA PRO A 556 -10.16 -10.94 -39.13
C PRO A 556 -11.00 -12.21 -39.31
N ARG A 557 -11.40 -12.84 -38.19
CA ARG A 557 -12.48 -13.83 -38.22
C ARG A 557 -13.73 -13.13 -38.71
N GLY A 558 -14.07 -13.34 -39.98
CA GLY A 558 -15.26 -12.78 -40.62
C GLY A 558 -16.53 -13.48 -40.15
N ALA A 559 -17.55 -12.63 -39.93
CA ALA A 559 -19.00 -12.83 -39.92
C ALA A 559 -19.59 -13.94 -39.04
#